data_AF-A0A7C3LSI0-F1
#
_entry.id   AF-A0A7C3LSI0-F1
#
_cell.length_a   1.000
_cell.length_b   1.000
_cell.length_c   1.000
_cell.angle_alpha   90.00
_cell.angle_beta   90.00
_cell.angle_gamma   90.00
#
_symmetry.space_group_name_H-M   'P 1'
#
loop_
_entity.id
_entity.type
_entity.pdbx_description
1 polymer ?
#
loop_
_entity_poly.entity_id
_entity_poly.type
_entity_poly.pdbx_seq_one_letter_code
_entity_poly.pdbx_strand_id
1 'polypeptide(L)'
;MLKAQRQSIYRVRKGGESVVVEHYRTPDGKSFVVVHKTLKGSYKLGEEEEEWDLLELSDFKEVKDTEVDYEALPPEIRKAISEVYR
;
A
#
# COMPACT_ATOMS: atom_id res chain seq x y z
N MET A 1 -15.77 10.28 -8.81
CA MET A 1 -14.63 9.35 -8.88
C MET A 1 -13.43 10.14 -9.38
N LEU A 2 -12.37 10.29 -8.56
CA LEU A 2 -11.14 10.94 -9.03
C LEU A 2 -10.59 10.06 -10.16
N LYS A 3 -10.46 10.59 -11.38
CA LYS A 3 -9.73 9.87 -12.43
C LYS A 3 -8.26 9.93 -12.01
N ALA A 4 -7.72 8.83 -11.51
CA ALA A 4 -6.33 8.73 -11.10
C ALA A 4 -5.79 7.39 -11.56
N GLN A 5 -4.56 7.39 -12.07
CA GLN A 5 -3.89 6.18 -12.53
C GLN A 5 -2.78 5.81 -11.55
N ARG A 6 -2.74 4.54 -11.15
CA ARG A 6 -1.65 4.01 -10.33
C ARG A 6 -0.37 4.04 -11.15
N GLN A 7 0.62 4.78 -10.65
CA GLN A 7 1.95 4.90 -11.26
C GLN A 7 2.88 3.79 -10.78
N SER A 8 2.81 3.50 -9.48
CA SER A 8 3.63 2.47 -8.86
C SER A 8 3.00 1.98 -7.56
N ILE A 9 3.47 0.82 -7.13
CA ILE A 9 3.15 0.23 -5.84
C ILE A 9 4.44 -0.30 -5.21
N TYR A 10 4.54 -0.19 -3.90
CA TYR A 10 5.71 -0.62 -3.14
C TYR A 10 5.25 -1.39 -1.91
N ARG A 11 5.93 -2.49 -1.59
CA ARG A 11 5.91 -3.08 -0.25
C ARG A 11 7.19 -2.65 0.45
N VAL A 12 7.08 -2.06 1.63
CA VAL A 12 8.21 -1.49 2.37
C VAL A 12 8.10 -1.82 3.85
N ARG A 13 9.24 -2.08 4.48
CA ARG A 13 9.32 -2.27 5.91
C ARG A 13 9.86 -1.02 6.60
N LYS A 14 9.14 -0.53 7.60
CA LYS A 14 9.56 0.62 8.42
C LYS A 14 9.14 0.42 9.87
N GLY A 15 10.06 0.66 10.80
CA GLY A 15 9.76 0.55 12.23
C GLY A 15 9.35 -0.86 12.67
N GLY A 16 9.79 -1.91 11.96
CA GLY A 16 9.44 -3.30 12.24
C GLY A 16 8.17 -3.79 11.54
N GLU A 17 7.34 -2.90 11.03
CA GLU A 17 6.08 -3.19 10.33
C GLU A 17 6.26 -3.18 8.80
N SER A 18 5.48 -4.00 8.10
CA SER A 18 5.38 -3.98 6.64
C SER A 18 4.14 -3.19 6.22
N VAL A 19 4.30 -2.30 5.25
CA VAL A 19 3.19 -1.54 4.64
C VAL A 19 3.24 -1.66 3.13
N VAL A 20 2.07 -1.48 2.51
CA VAL A 20 1.95 -1.36 1.06
C VAL A 20 1.59 0.08 0.72
N VAL A 21 2.27 0.64 -0.27
CA VAL A 21 2.15 2.04 -0.65
C VAL A 21 1.86 2.15 -2.12
N GLU A 22 0.72 2.75 -2.45
CA GLU A 22 0.32 3.01 -3.83
C GLU A 22 0.53 4.49 -4.16
N HIS A 23 1.19 4.76 -5.29
CA HIS A 23 1.37 6.10 -5.81
C HIS A 23 0.45 6.31 -7.01
N TYR A 24 -0.39 7.34 -6.93
CA TYR A 24 -1.31 7.70 -7.98
C TYR A 24 -0.99 9.07 -8.56
N ARG A 25 -1.34 9.23 -9.83
CA ARG A 25 -1.31 10.52 -10.52
C ARG A 25 -2.63 10.80 -11.22
N THR A 26 -3.11 12.03 -11.06
CA THR A 26 -4.32 12.53 -11.72
C THR A 26 -3.97 13.12 -13.10
N PRO A 27 -4.96 13.23 -14.02
CA PRO A 27 -4.77 13.87 -15.32
C PRO A 27 -4.31 15.34 -15.25
N ASP A 28 -4.66 16.08 -14.19
CA ASP A 28 -4.18 17.44 -13.94
C ASP A 28 -2.76 17.48 -13.31
N GLY A 29 -2.09 16.33 -13.21
CA GLY A 29 -0.70 16.21 -12.79
C GLY A 29 -0.47 16.19 -11.29
N LYS A 30 -1.52 16.17 -10.47
CA LYS A 30 -1.40 16.02 -9.01
C LYS A 30 -1.08 14.57 -8.66
N SER A 31 -0.25 14.38 -7.66
CA SER A 31 0.08 13.06 -7.12
C SER A 31 -0.49 12.92 -5.72
N PHE A 32 -0.90 11.70 -5.38
CA PHE A 32 -1.24 11.32 -4.01
C PHE A 32 -0.78 9.91 -3.72
N VAL A 33 -0.62 9.61 -2.44
CA VAL A 33 -0.09 8.35 -1.95
C VAL A 33 -1.10 7.73 -1.01
N VAL A 34 -1.35 6.44 -1.17
CA VAL A 34 -2.19 5.64 -0.28
C VAL A 34 -1.30 4.65 0.46
N VAL A 35 -1.43 4.59 1.79
CA VAL A 35 -0.64 3.71 2.64
C VAL A 35 -1.56 2.69 3.32
N HIS A 36 -1.37 1.42 2.99
CA HIS A 36 -2.07 0.29 3.60
C HIS A 36 -1.21 -0.30 4.72
N LYS A 37 -1.69 -0.16 5.96
CA LYS A 37 -1.04 -0.74 7.16
C LYS A 37 -1.53 -2.16 7.45
N THR A 38 -2.81 -2.40 7.25
CA THR A 38 -3.41 -3.72 7.46
C THR A 38 -3.34 -4.50 6.16
N LEU A 39 -2.44 -5.48 6.12
CA LEU A 39 -2.24 -6.31 4.92
C LEU A 39 -3.03 -7.61 4.96
N LYS A 40 -3.55 -8.00 6.13
CA LYS A 40 -4.37 -9.19 6.30
C LYS A 40 -5.38 -8.98 7.41
N GLY A 41 -6.46 -9.72 7.38
CA GLY A 41 -7.47 -9.71 8.43
C GLY A 41 -8.46 -10.85 8.29
N SER A 42 -9.37 -10.95 9.25
CA SER A 42 -10.53 -11.82 9.17
C SER A 42 -11.80 -11.06 9.52
N TYR A 43 -12.94 -11.58 9.07
CA TYR A 43 -14.26 -11.08 9.44
C TYR A 43 -15.24 -12.24 9.55
N LYS A 44 -16.32 -12.03 10.33
CA LYS A 44 -17.39 -13.01 10.46
C LYS A 44 -18.49 -12.75 9.45
N LEU A 45 -18.94 -13.81 8.78
CA LEU A 45 -20.11 -13.81 7.91
C LEU A 45 -21.10 -14.85 8.46
N GLY A 46 -21.96 -14.42 9.40
CA GLY A 46 -22.82 -15.34 10.14
C GLY A 46 -22.02 -16.16 11.15
N GLU A 47 -22.02 -17.49 10.99
CA GLU A 47 -21.25 -18.43 11.83
C GLU A 47 -19.87 -18.76 11.24
N GLU A 48 -19.59 -18.33 10.00
CA GLU A 48 -18.33 -18.58 9.30
C GLU A 48 -17.33 -17.43 9.53
N GLU A 49 -16.04 -17.77 9.61
CA GLU A 49 -14.93 -16.81 9.64
C GLU A 49 -14.22 -16.84 8.28
N GLU A 50 -14.11 -15.67 7.66
CA GLU A 50 -13.47 -15.47 6.36
C GLU A 50 -12.18 -14.67 6.55
N GLU A 51 -11.08 -15.15 5.95
CA GLU A 51 -9.78 -14.51 6.00
C GLU A 51 -9.46 -13.82 4.66
N TRP A 52 -8.71 -12.72 4.72
CA TRP A 52 -8.23 -12.03 3.54
C TRP A 52 -6.78 -11.58 3.72
N ASP A 53 -6.05 -11.58 2.60
CA ASP A 53 -4.70 -11.05 2.49
C ASP A 53 -4.64 -10.13 1.26
N LEU A 54 -4.26 -8.87 1.50
CA LEU A 54 -4.13 -7.83 0.48
C LEU A 54 -3.13 -8.25 -0.60
N LEU A 55 -2.04 -8.93 -0.25
CA LEU A 55 -0.98 -9.34 -1.18
C LEU A 55 -1.41 -10.50 -2.09
N GLU A 56 -2.47 -11.22 -1.75
CA GLU A 56 -3.04 -12.28 -2.60
C GLU A 56 -4.01 -11.73 -3.66
N LEU A 57 -4.48 -10.48 -3.50
CA LEU A 57 -5.34 -9.81 -4.47
C LEU A 57 -4.58 -9.53 -5.77
N SER A 58 -5.25 -9.68 -6.93
CA SER A 58 -4.66 -9.49 -8.26
C SER A 58 -3.88 -8.19 -8.41
N ASP A 59 -4.39 -7.12 -7.80
CA ASP A 59 -3.88 -5.77 -7.94
C ASP A 59 -2.59 -5.54 -7.13
N PHE A 60 -2.18 -6.49 -6.30
CA PHE A 60 -1.06 -6.38 -5.36
C PHE A 60 -0.02 -7.49 -5.51
N LYS A 61 -0.29 -8.51 -6.35
CA LYS A 61 0.61 -9.66 -6.56
C LYS A 61 2.02 -9.25 -6.96
N GLU A 62 2.18 -8.13 -7.69
CA GLU A 62 3.48 -7.63 -8.14
C GLU A 62 4.44 -7.25 -7.00
N VAL A 63 3.92 -6.92 -5.81
CA VAL A 63 4.73 -6.54 -4.63
C VAL A 63 4.69 -7.59 -3.52
N LYS A 64 4.01 -8.72 -3.72
CA LYS A 64 3.88 -9.78 -2.72
C LYS A 64 5.24 -10.25 -2.21
N ASP A 65 6.13 -10.61 -3.14
CA ASP A 65 7.44 -11.20 -2.85
C ASP A 65 8.60 -10.18 -2.95
N THR A 66 8.31 -8.91 -3.24
CA THR A 66 9.31 -7.86 -3.43
C THR A 66 9.16 -6.78 -2.37
N GLU A 67 10.06 -6.78 -1.40
CA GLU A 67 10.17 -5.72 -0.40
C GLU A 67 11.26 -4.74 -0.80
N VAL A 68 10.97 -3.45 -0.78
CA VAL A 68 11.88 -2.37 -1.15
C VAL A 68 12.38 -1.68 0.11
N ASP A 69 13.66 -1.32 0.13
CA ASP A 69 14.25 -0.52 1.20
C ASP A 69 13.61 0.87 1.24
N TYR A 70 13.24 1.32 2.45
CA TYR A 70 12.61 2.61 2.67
C TYR A 70 13.47 3.77 2.15
N GLU A 71 14.79 3.72 2.34
CA GLU A 71 15.68 4.80 1.91
C GLU A 71 15.85 4.90 0.39
N ALA A 72 15.57 3.80 -0.34
CA ALA A 72 15.58 3.75 -1.79
C ALA A 72 14.30 4.32 -2.44
N LEU A 73 13.25 4.57 -1.66
CA LEU A 73 11.98 5.11 -2.18
C LEU A 73 12.10 6.59 -2.56
N PRO A 74 11.29 7.07 -3.53
CA PRO A 74 11.23 8.49 -3.84
C PRO A 74 10.88 9.35 -2.62
N PRO A 75 11.41 10.58 -2.51
CA PRO A 75 11.22 11.45 -1.34
C PRO A 75 9.74 11.68 -0.95
N GLU A 76 8.86 11.83 -1.94
CA GLU A 76 7.42 12.03 -1.74
C GLU A 76 6.75 10.80 -1.11
N ILE A 77 7.19 9.60 -1.46
CA ILE A 77 6.68 8.34 -0.90
C ILE A 77 7.17 8.19 0.54
N ARG A 78 8.47 8.45 0.78
CA ARG A 78 9.05 8.44 2.13
C ARG A 78 8.35 9.41 3.07
N LYS A 79 8.03 10.61 2.58
CA LYS A 79 7.27 11.62 3.32
C LYS A 79 5.89 11.12 3.70
N ALA A 80 5.12 10.60 2.74
CA ALA A 80 3.78 10.07 2.99
C ALA A 80 3.80 8.95 4.04
N ILE A 81 4.71 7.99 3.92
CA ILE A 81 4.88 6.93 4.92
C ILE A 81 5.17 7.53 6.29
N SER A 82 6.11 8.47 6.38
CA SER A 82 6.48 9.12 7.66
C SER A 82 5.32 9.82 8.33
N GLU A 83 4.43 10.47 7.58
CA GLU A 83 3.25 11.15 8.12
C GLU A 83 2.26 10.17 8.78
N VAL A 84 2.16 8.93 8.29
CA VAL A 84 1.29 7.91 8.90
C VAL A 84 1.87 7.32 10.19
N TYR A 85 3.18 7.47 10.44
CA TYR A 85 3.90 6.92 11.60
C TYR A 85 4.21 7.96 12.69
N ARG A 86 3.68 9.17 12.55
CA ARG A 86 3.80 10.25 13.53
C ARG A 86 2.73 10.12 14.61
#